data_AF-A0A4U3A5A4-F1
#
_entry.id   AF-A0A4U3A5A4-F1
#
_cell.length_a   1.000
_cell.length_b   1.000
_cell.length_c   1.000
_cell.angle_alpha   90.00
_cell.angle_beta   90.00
_cell.angle_gamma   90.00
#
_symmetry.space_group_name_H-M   'P 1'
#
loop_
_entity.id
_entity.type
_entity.pdbx_description
1 polymer ?
#
loop_
_entity_poly.entity_id
_entity_poly.type
_entity_poly.pdbx_seq_one_letter_code
_entity_poly.pdbx_strand_id
1 'polypeptide(L)'
;MSQSEIEKYGQEAARYEQLARYYQFNNPKKYVELYMKYYDALTKLVQAYEKRDSQEAALPSHIRFFHSASNTPAVDILVNGQKVIKNISFKQFSPYLTLVQGKYRIDIVPVGNETPICFIQ
;
A
#
# COMPACT_ATOMS: atom_id res chain seq x y z
N MET A 1 -14.77 -1.54 -10.62
CA MET A 1 -15.24 -0.18 -10.97
C MET A 1 -14.10 0.81 -11.26
N SER A 2 -12.91 0.66 -10.67
CA SER A 2 -11.77 1.58 -10.81
C SER A 2 -11.22 1.78 -12.24
N GLN A 3 -11.22 0.72 -13.05
CA GLN A 3 -10.61 0.76 -14.39
C GLN A 3 -11.37 1.67 -15.38
N SER A 4 -12.69 1.77 -15.25
CA SER A 4 -13.53 2.64 -16.09
C SER A 4 -13.33 4.12 -15.76
N GLU A 5 -13.07 4.47 -14.49
CA GLU A 5 -12.86 5.86 -14.08
C GLU A 5 -11.50 6.39 -14.55
N ILE A 6 -10.44 5.56 -14.45
CA ILE A 6 -9.11 5.89 -14.97
C ILE A 6 -9.16 6.15 -16.49
N GLU A 7 -9.81 5.26 -17.24
CA GLU A 7 -9.95 5.41 -18.69
C GLU A 7 -10.76 6.66 -19.05
N LYS A 8 -11.86 6.91 -18.34
CA LYS A 8 -12.69 8.11 -18.53
C LYS A 8 -11.89 9.40 -18.33
N TYR A 9 -11.19 9.54 -17.21
CA TYR A 9 -10.43 10.77 -16.93
C TYR A 9 -9.21 10.91 -17.85
N GLY A 10 -8.63 9.79 -18.29
CA GLY A 10 -7.54 9.78 -19.28
C GLY A 10 -8.00 10.29 -20.64
N GLN A 11 -9.16 9.81 -21.12
CA GLN A 11 -9.77 10.29 -22.36
C GLN A 11 -10.18 11.77 -22.25
N GLU A 12 -10.72 12.19 -21.11
CA GLU A 12 -11.09 13.58 -20.85
C GLU A 12 -9.87 14.52 -20.84
N ALA A 13 -8.78 14.12 -20.19
CA ALA A 13 -7.52 14.85 -20.20
C ALA A 13 -6.95 14.96 -21.63
N ALA A 14 -6.87 13.85 -22.37
CA ALA A 14 -6.39 13.86 -23.75
C ALA A 14 -7.24 14.78 -24.65
N ARG A 15 -8.57 14.76 -24.48
CA ARG A 15 -9.48 15.65 -25.20
C ARG A 15 -9.21 17.12 -24.92
N TYR A 16 -9.08 17.51 -23.64
CA TYR A 16 -8.83 18.91 -23.29
C TYR A 16 -7.43 19.37 -23.68
N GLU A 17 -6.43 18.49 -23.63
CA GLU A 17 -5.09 18.78 -24.13
C GLU A 17 -5.15 19.15 -25.63
N GLN A 18 -5.82 18.34 -26.45
CA GLN A 18 -5.95 18.59 -27.88
C GLN A 18 -6.69 19.90 -28.17
N LEU A 19 -7.81 20.15 -27.46
CA LEU A 19 -8.58 21.38 -27.63
C LEU A 19 -7.78 22.60 -27.19
N ALA A 20 -7.03 22.53 -26.08
CA ALA A 20 -6.20 23.62 -25.62
C ALA A 20 -5.12 23.96 -26.66
N ARG A 21 -4.40 22.96 -27.19
CA ARG A 21 -3.41 23.17 -28.26
C ARG A 21 -4.00 23.85 -29.49
N TYR A 22 -5.23 23.48 -29.88
CA TYR A 22 -5.92 24.11 -31.01
C TYR A 22 -6.23 25.61 -30.79
N TYR A 23 -6.58 26.01 -29.56
CA TYR A 23 -6.92 27.41 -29.25
C TYR A 23 -5.73 28.26 -28.80
N GLN A 24 -4.54 27.68 -28.64
CA GLN A 24 -3.34 28.35 -28.10
C GLN A 24 -3.01 29.69 -28.80
N PHE A 25 -3.19 29.77 -30.12
CA PHE A 25 -2.91 30.97 -30.91
C PHE A 25 -4.16 31.70 -31.42
N ASN A 26 -5.33 31.06 -31.32
CA ASN A 26 -6.57 31.57 -31.90
C ASN A 26 -7.44 32.31 -30.87
N ASN A 27 -7.44 31.85 -29.62
CA ASN A 27 -8.29 32.42 -28.59
C ASN A 27 -7.68 32.21 -27.18
N PRO A 28 -7.02 33.24 -26.61
CA PRO A 28 -6.31 33.09 -25.34
C PRO A 28 -7.25 32.79 -24.17
N LYS A 29 -8.47 33.36 -24.15
CA LYS A 29 -9.45 33.08 -23.09
C LYS A 29 -9.90 31.61 -23.11
N LYS A 30 -10.15 31.08 -24.32
CA LYS A 30 -10.58 29.70 -24.49
C LYS A 30 -9.45 28.70 -24.20
N TYR A 31 -8.21 29.07 -24.55
CA TYR A 31 -7.03 28.30 -24.17
C TYR A 31 -6.94 28.13 -22.64
N VAL A 32 -7.04 29.23 -21.89
CA VAL A 32 -6.96 29.19 -20.41
C VAL A 32 -8.09 28.34 -19.84
N GLU A 33 -9.32 28.49 -20.31
CA GLU A 33 -10.46 27.69 -19.85
C GLU A 33 -10.25 26.18 -20.06
N LEU A 34 -9.81 25.79 -21.26
CA LEU A 34 -9.57 24.38 -21.59
C LEU A 34 -8.37 23.81 -20.83
N TYR A 35 -7.35 24.63 -20.59
CA TYR A 35 -6.20 24.24 -19.79
C TYR A 35 -6.57 23.97 -18.32
N MET A 36 -7.48 24.77 -17.74
CA MET A 36 -8.01 24.51 -16.39
C MET A 36 -8.78 23.19 -16.32
N LYS A 37 -9.59 22.89 -17.35
CA LYS A 37 -10.32 21.62 -17.44
C LYS A 37 -9.39 20.42 -17.62
N TYR A 38 -8.32 20.57 -18.39
CA TYR A 38 -7.25 19.58 -18.50
C TYR A 38 -6.62 19.27 -17.13
N TYR A 39 -6.30 20.31 -16.35
CA TYR A 39 -5.70 20.14 -15.03
C TYR A 39 -6.64 19.45 -14.03
N ASP A 40 -7.93 19.77 -14.06
CA ASP A 40 -8.95 19.07 -13.26
C ASP A 40 -9.07 17.58 -13.64
N ALA A 41 -9.10 17.27 -14.94
CA ALA A 41 -9.13 15.89 -15.43
C ALA A 41 -7.87 15.10 -15.02
N LEU A 42 -6.68 15.71 -15.12
CA LEU A 42 -5.44 15.10 -14.64
C LEU A 42 -5.47 14.83 -13.13
N THR A 43 -5.96 15.78 -12.34
CA THR A 43 -6.06 15.62 -10.88
C THR A 43 -6.95 14.43 -10.54
N LYS A 44 -8.12 14.32 -11.18
CA LYS A 44 -9.04 13.18 -11.01
C LYS A 44 -8.43 11.87 -11.47
N LEU A 45 -7.67 11.87 -12.56
CA LEU A 45 -6.96 10.70 -13.04
C LEU A 45 -5.93 10.22 -12.01
N VAL A 46 -5.07 11.10 -11.51
CA VAL A 46 -4.07 10.77 -10.49
C VAL A 46 -4.74 10.20 -9.24
N GLN A 47 -5.79 10.85 -8.74
CA GLN A 47 -6.56 10.35 -7.59
C GLN A 47 -7.15 8.96 -7.84
N ALA A 48 -7.67 8.70 -9.05
CA ALA A 48 -8.22 7.39 -9.40
C ALA A 48 -7.13 6.30 -9.43
N TYR A 49 -5.92 6.63 -9.90
CA TYR A 49 -4.76 5.73 -9.84
C TYR A 49 -4.35 5.43 -8.39
N GLU A 50 -4.20 6.44 -7.54
CA GLU A 50 -3.82 6.26 -6.13
C GLU A 50 -4.84 5.42 -5.36
N LYS A 51 -6.14 5.67 -5.59
CA LYS A 51 -7.22 4.88 -5.01
C LYS A 51 -7.16 3.42 -5.46
N ARG A 52 -6.91 3.17 -6.74
CA ARG A 52 -6.75 1.81 -7.27
C ARG A 52 -5.57 1.10 -6.60
N ASP A 53 -4.41 1.73 -6.52
CA ASP A 53 -3.20 1.14 -5.92
C ASP A 53 -3.44 0.78 -4.44
N SER A 54 -4.15 1.66 -3.72
CA SER A 54 -4.57 1.43 -2.33
C SER A 54 -5.56 0.25 -2.19
N GLN A 55 -6.36 -0.03 -3.22
CA GLN A 55 -7.29 -1.16 -3.26
C GLN A 55 -6.61 -2.46 -3.70
N GLU A 56 -5.61 -2.37 -4.59
CA GLU A 56 -4.82 -3.50 -5.11
C GLU A 56 -3.79 -3.98 -4.07
N ALA A 57 -3.47 -3.15 -3.07
CA ALA A 57 -2.67 -3.50 -1.89
C ALA A 57 -3.32 -4.55 -0.96
N ALA A 58 -4.55 -4.97 -1.20
CA ALA A 58 -5.24 -5.98 -0.38
C ALA A 58 -4.92 -7.44 -0.77
N LEU A 59 -3.79 -7.71 -1.41
CA LEU A 59 -3.39 -9.10 -1.69
C LEU A 59 -3.04 -9.81 -0.36
N PRO A 60 -3.64 -10.98 -0.06
CA PRO A 60 -3.27 -11.73 1.13
C PRO A 60 -1.83 -12.24 0.99
N SER A 61 -1.04 -12.03 2.03
CA SER A 61 0.30 -12.55 2.21
C SER A 61 0.32 -13.52 3.39
N HIS A 62 1.18 -14.54 3.32
CA HIS A 62 1.31 -15.56 4.35
C HIS A 62 2.73 -15.57 4.91
N ILE A 63 2.86 -15.44 6.22
CA ILE A 63 4.14 -15.46 6.93
C ILE A 63 4.11 -16.60 7.94
N ARG A 64 5.25 -17.26 8.15
CA ARG A 64 5.43 -18.29 9.17
C ARG A 64 6.79 -18.12 9.83
N PHE A 65 6.85 -18.35 11.14
CA PHE A 65 8.06 -18.22 11.92
C PHE A 65 8.58 -19.60 12.31
N PHE A 66 9.90 -19.75 12.28
CA PHE A 66 10.61 -20.94 12.76
C PHE A 66 11.60 -20.52 13.85
N HIS A 67 11.48 -21.10 15.04
CA HIS A 67 12.38 -20.77 16.13
C HIS A 67 13.64 -21.66 16.09
N SER A 68 14.75 -21.11 15.59
CA SER A 68 16.02 -21.84 15.43
C SER A 68 17.07 -21.57 16.50
N ALA A 69 16.79 -20.74 17.51
CA ALA A 69 17.76 -20.45 18.56
C ALA A 69 17.61 -21.45 19.72
N SER A 70 18.67 -22.21 20.00
CA SER A 70 18.67 -23.26 21.04
C SER A 70 18.91 -22.74 22.45
N ASN A 71 19.54 -21.57 22.59
CA ASN A 71 19.93 -20.97 23.86
C ASN A 71 18.99 -19.82 24.28
N THR A 72 17.72 -19.90 23.90
CA THR A 72 16.70 -18.90 24.25
C THR A 72 15.44 -19.58 24.76
N PRO A 73 14.71 -18.96 25.71
CA PRO A 73 13.37 -19.40 26.08
C PRO A 73 12.41 -19.35 24.89
N ALA A 74 11.22 -19.94 25.05
CA ALA A 74 10.15 -19.79 24.08
C ALA A 74 9.84 -18.30 23.83
N VAL A 75 9.43 -17.99 22.60
CA VAL A 75 9.24 -16.61 22.13
C VAL A 75 7.80 -16.32 21.72
N ASP A 76 7.37 -15.09 21.92
CA ASP A 76 6.17 -14.50 21.36
C ASP A 76 6.54 -13.55 20.20
N ILE A 77 5.69 -13.49 19.18
CA ILE A 77 5.85 -12.61 18.02
C ILE A 77 4.80 -11.50 18.08
N LEU A 78 5.27 -10.26 18.04
CA LEU A 78 4.45 -9.06 17.97
C LEU A 78 4.49 -8.50 16.55
N VAL A 79 3.33 -8.12 16.04
CA VAL A 79 3.16 -7.45 14.75
C VAL A 79 2.60 -6.06 15.07
N ASN A 80 3.33 -5.02 14.70
CA ASN A 80 3.00 -3.62 15.02
C ASN A 80 2.74 -3.40 16.53
N GLY A 81 3.50 -4.08 17.38
CA GLY A 81 3.36 -4.02 18.85
C GLY A 81 2.21 -4.86 19.44
N GLN A 82 1.38 -5.51 18.61
CA GLN A 82 0.35 -6.42 19.10
C GLN A 82 0.87 -7.87 19.08
N LYS A 83 0.72 -8.60 20.19
CA LYS A 83 1.12 -10.01 20.30
C LYS A 83 0.17 -10.90 19.50
N VAL A 84 0.66 -11.47 18.40
CA VAL A 84 -0.15 -12.26 17.45
C VAL A 84 0.11 -13.76 17.60
N ILE A 85 1.37 -14.17 17.77
CA ILE A 85 1.76 -15.57 17.90
C ILE A 85 2.45 -15.74 19.25
N LYS A 86 2.10 -16.80 19.98
CA LYS A 86 2.58 -17.01 21.35
C LYS A 86 3.33 -18.34 21.50
N ASN A 87 4.30 -18.34 22.41
CA ASN A 87 4.96 -19.53 22.94
C ASN A 87 5.53 -20.49 21.88
N ILE A 88 6.32 -19.96 20.95
CA ILE A 88 7.04 -20.78 19.96
C ILE A 88 8.31 -21.34 20.63
N SER A 89 8.38 -22.66 20.80
CA SER A 89 9.53 -23.35 21.38
C SER A 89 10.63 -23.64 20.35
N PHE A 90 11.85 -23.94 20.81
CA PHE A 90 12.96 -24.30 19.93
C PHE A 90 12.59 -25.45 18.98
N LYS A 91 12.98 -25.33 17.70
CA LYS A 91 12.63 -26.24 16.59
C LYS A 91 11.13 -26.31 16.26
N GLN A 92 10.31 -25.43 16.81
CA GLN A 92 8.89 -25.33 16.50
C GLN A 92 8.63 -24.28 15.42
N PHE A 93 7.64 -24.56 14.58
CA PHE A 93 7.09 -23.59 13.64
C PHE A 93 5.77 -23.00 14.16
N SER A 94 5.52 -21.73 13.86
CA SER A 94 4.21 -21.11 14.09
C SER A 94 3.15 -21.62 13.11
N PRO A 95 1.85 -21.37 13.35
CA PRO A 95 0.86 -21.36 12.28
C PRO A 95 1.19 -20.29 11.21
N TYR A 96 0.61 -20.42 10.01
CA TYR A 96 0.66 -19.35 9.02
C TYR A 96 -0.18 -18.16 9.50
N LEU A 97 0.44 -16.98 9.49
CA LEU A 97 -0.23 -15.72 9.72
C LEU A 97 -0.56 -15.09 8.36
N THR A 98 -1.84 -14.83 8.13
CA THR A 98 -2.31 -14.10 6.95
C THR A 98 -2.33 -12.62 7.26
N LEU A 99 -1.56 -11.84 6.50
CA LEU A 99 -1.53 -10.37 6.57
C LEU A 99 -1.85 -9.80 5.20
N VAL A 100 -2.43 -8.62 5.17
CA VAL A 100 -2.52 -7.85 3.92
C VAL A 100 -1.11 -7.46 3.48
N GLN A 101 -0.85 -7.37 2.18
CA GLN A 101 0.43 -6.88 1.71
C GLN A 101 0.72 -5.48 2.27
N GLY A 102 1.89 -5.30 2.88
CA GLY A 102 2.24 -4.04 3.50
C GLY A 102 3.55 -4.10 4.28
N LYS A 103 3.89 -2.99 4.92
CA LYS A 103 5.04 -2.90 5.84
C LYS A 103 4.57 -3.17 7.25
N TYR A 104 5.25 -4.09 7.94
CA TYR A 104 4.93 -4.47 9.31
C TYR A 104 6.20 -4.43 10.15
N ARG A 105 6.11 -3.86 11.35
CA ARG A 105 7.16 -4.03 12.36
C ARG A 105 6.94 -5.37 13.04
N ILE A 106 7.95 -6.24 12.99
CA ILE A 106 7.92 -7.53 13.68
C ILE A 106 8.88 -7.47 14.85
N ASP A 107 8.35 -7.64 16.06
CA ASP A 107 9.14 -7.68 17.29
C ASP A 107 9.09 -9.10 17.89
N ILE A 108 10.24 -9.64 18.30
CA ILE A 108 10.36 -10.98 18.88
C ILE A 108 10.72 -10.82 20.37
N VAL A 109 9.86 -11.29 21.27
CA VAL A 109 10.04 -11.16 22.72
C VAL A 109 10.07 -12.54 23.39
N PRO A 110 10.79 -12.73 24.51
CA PRO A 110 10.68 -13.94 25.31
C PRO A 110 9.29 -14.03 25.96
N VAL A 111 8.78 -15.24 26.15
CA VAL A 111 7.52 -15.45 26.89
C VAL A 111 7.64 -14.87 28.30
N GLY A 112 6.64 -14.07 28.70
CA GLY A 112 6.57 -13.44 30.02
C GLY A 112 7.45 -12.20 30.20
N ASN A 113 8.14 -11.75 29.15
CA ASN A 113 8.90 -10.50 29.16
C ASN A 113 8.50 -9.63 27.95
N GLU A 114 8.57 -8.31 28.10
CA GLU A 114 8.18 -7.35 27.04
C GLU A 114 9.39 -6.76 26.31
N THR A 115 10.61 -7.03 26.79
CA THR A 115 11.83 -6.54 26.14
C THR A 115 12.11 -7.33 24.85
N PRO A 116 12.14 -6.69 23.67
CA PRO A 116 12.41 -7.37 22.41
C PRO A 116 13.87 -7.84 22.34
N ILE A 117 14.05 -9.10 21.96
CA ILE A 117 15.38 -9.68 21.66
C ILE A 117 15.85 -9.20 20.29
N CYS A 118 14.94 -9.02 19.34
CA CYS A 118 15.22 -8.62 17.96
C CYS A 118 13.99 -7.94 17.35
N PHE A 119 14.22 -7.00 16.43
CA PHE A 119 13.19 -6.37 15.61
C PHE A 119 13.58 -6.45 14.12
N ILE A 120 12.57 -6.64 13.25
CA ILE A 120 12.71 -6.68 11.80
C ILE A 120 11.74 -5.66 11.19
N GLN A 121 12.22 -4.86 10.22
CA GLN A 121 11.46 -3.83 9.50
C GLN A 121 11.28 -4.16 8.02
#